data_AF-A0A7S0TKU9-F1
#
_entry.id   AF-A0A7S0TKU9-F1
#
_cell.length_a   1.000
_cell.length_b   1.000
_cell.length_c   1.000
_cell.angle_alpha   90.00
_cell.angle_beta   90.00
_cell.angle_gamma   90.00
#
_symmetry.space_group_name_H-M   'P 1'
#
loop_
_entity.id
_entity.type
_entity.pdbx_description
1 polymer ?
#
loop_
_entity_poly.entity_id
_entity_poly.type
_entity_poly.pdbx_seq_one_letter_code
_entity_poly.pdbx_strand_id
1 'polypeptide(L)'
;GVVGTVCKGRWRGLNVAIKDLKSNYATGTTAHEDLIQELRVWSRLRHPNIVTFLGASISAESPTILCEYMEGGSMEEVFARKRQQRRAPWEPPRTMVHAWSLDL
;
A
#
# COMPACT_ATOMS: atom_id res chain seq x y z
N GLY A 1 3.74 11.27 -4.51
CA GLY A 1 3.16 10.50 -3.40
C GLY A 1 3.61 11.11 -2.09
N VAL A 2 2.76 11.06 -1.06
CA VAL A 2 3.17 11.43 0.30
C VAL A 2 4.29 10.49 0.74
N VAL A 3 5.44 11.07 1.03
CA VAL A 3 6.67 10.36 1.38
C VAL A 3 6.57 9.94 2.84
N GLY A 4 5.93 8.82 3.13
CA GLY A 4 6.03 8.15 4.42
C GLY A 4 7.11 7.08 4.39
N THR A 5 7.58 6.64 5.56
CA THR A 5 8.45 5.45 5.65
C THR A 5 7.56 4.22 5.78
N VAL A 6 7.88 3.16 5.03
CA VAL A 6 7.20 1.86 5.16
C VAL A 6 8.18 0.84 5.72
N CYS A 7 7.82 0.23 6.83
CA CYS A 7 8.59 -0.80 7.52
C CYS A 7 7.84 -2.13 7.50
N LYS A 8 8.57 -3.25 7.38
CA LYS A 8 8.01 -4.58 7.62
C LYS A 8 7.97 -4.86 9.12
N GLY A 9 6.87 -5.39 9.62
CA GLY A 9 6.70 -5.77 11.02
C GLY A 9 5.95 -7.08 11.19
N ARG A 10 5.73 -7.47 12.45
CA ARG A 10 4.90 -8.62 12.82
C ARG A 10 3.85 -8.20 13.83
N TRP A 11 2.59 -8.53 13.57
CA TRP A 11 1.46 -8.21 14.45
C TRP A 11 0.47 -9.37 14.50
N ARG A 12 0.15 -9.84 15.70
CA ARG A 12 -0.75 -10.99 15.93
C ARG A 12 -0.42 -12.22 15.06
N GLY A 13 0.87 -12.47 14.87
CA GLY A 13 1.37 -13.58 14.07
C GLY A 13 1.47 -13.33 12.57
N LEU A 14 0.90 -12.23 12.05
CA LEU A 14 0.91 -11.86 10.62
C LEU A 14 2.10 -10.95 10.27
N ASN A 15 2.63 -11.09 9.06
CA ASN A 15 3.54 -10.11 8.46
C ASN A 15 2.74 -8.87 8.05
N VAL A 16 3.17 -7.70 8.50
CA VAL A 16 2.46 -6.43 8.25
C VAL A 16 3.38 -5.39 7.64
N ALA A 17 2.82 -4.50 6.84
CA ALA A 17 3.43 -3.24 6.45
C ALA A 17 2.96 -2.16 7.42
N ILE A 18 3.92 -1.44 8.00
CA ILE A 18 3.70 -0.31 8.90
C ILE A 18 4.10 0.94 8.13
N LYS A 19 3.13 1.78 7.79
CA LYS A 19 3.34 3.01 7.03
C LYS A 19 3.22 4.20 7.97
N ASP A 20 4.36 4.81 8.27
CA ASP A 20 4.44 6.04 9.04
C ASP A 20 4.23 7.23 8.10
N LEU A 21 3.21 8.03 8.40
CA LEU A 21 2.87 9.22 7.65
C LEU A 21 3.62 10.43 8.22
N LYS A 22 3.96 11.37 7.34
CA LYS A 22 4.65 12.61 7.72
C LYS A 22 3.77 13.51 8.59
N SER A 23 4.42 14.48 9.23
CA SER A 23 3.79 15.46 10.13
C SER A 23 2.72 16.36 9.47
N ASN A 24 2.56 16.32 8.14
CA ASN A 24 1.51 17.08 7.45
C ASN A 24 0.09 16.57 7.74
N TYR A 25 -0.05 15.46 8.47
CA TYR A 25 -1.34 14.93 8.95
C TYR A 25 -1.63 15.25 10.42
N ALA A 26 -1.03 16.33 10.94
CA ALA A 26 -1.31 16.81 12.28
C ALA A 26 -2.83 16.99 12.50
N THR A 27 -3.30 16.65 13.69
CA THR A 27 -4.71 16.73 14.06
C THR A 27 -5.27 18.14 13.83
N GLY A 28 -6.46 18.22 13.24
CA GLY A 28 -7.14 19.50 12.94
C GLY A 28 -6.78 20.10 11.58
N THR A 29 -5.92 19.46 10.79
CA THR A 29 -5.66 19.86 9.40
C THR A 29 -6.64 19.18 8.43
N THR A 30 -6.92 19.80 7.28
CA THR A 30 -7.71 19.17 6.20
C THR A 30 -7.12 17.84 5.76
N ALA A 31 -5.79 17.74 5.69
CA ALA A 31 -5.10 16.49 5.34
C ALA A 31 -5.40 15.36 6.35
N HIS A 32 -5.53 15.68 7.63
CA HIS A 32 -5.92 14.72 8.67
C HIS A 32 -7.37 14.23 8.49
N GLU A 33 -8.29 15.13 8.14
CA GLU A 33 -9.68 14.78 7.86
C GLU A 33 -9.81 13.90 6.61
N ASP A 34 -9.09 14.24 5.54
CA ASP A 34 -9.02 13.45 4.31
C ASP A 34 -8.47 12.05 4.59
N LEU A 35 -7.40 11.95 5.39
CA LEU A 35 -6.85 10.67 5.84
C LEU A 35 -7.91 9.84 6.57
N ILE A 36 -8.67 10.44 7.50
CA ILE A 36 -9.74 9.73 8.20
C ILE A 36 -10.81 9.22 7.24
N GLN A 37 -11.18 10.00 6.21
CA GLN A 37 -12.15 9.56 5.20
C GLN A 37 -11.61 8.39 4.37
N GLU A 38 -10.36 8.46 3.90
CA GLU A 38 -9.71 7.37 3.18
C GLU A 38 -9.66 6.09 4.04
N LEU A 39 -9.27 6.21 5.31
CA LEU A 39 -9.22 5.09 6.25
C LEU A 39 -10.61 4.50 6.52
N ARG A 40 -11.66 5.33 6.59
CA ARG A 40 -13.04 4.84 6.75
C ARG A 40 -13.47 3.98 5.58
N VAL A 41 -13.18 4.38 4.35
CA VAL A 41 -13.47 3.58 3.17
C VAL A 41 -12.63 2.30 3.19
N TRP A 42 -11.32 2.42 3.32
CA TRP A 42 -10.39 1.30 3.26
C TRP A 42 -10.67 0.25 4.35
N SER A 43 -11.03 0.68 5.57
CA SER A 43 -11.36 -0.21 6.69
C SER A 43 -12.53 -1.15 6.42
N ARG A 44 -13.40 -0.82 5.46
CA ARG A 44 -14.58 -1.62 5.06
C ARG A 44 -14.32 -2.53 3.86
N LEU A 45 -13.22 -2.32 3.13
CA LEU A 45 -12.89 -3.11 1.95
C LEU A 45 -12.33 -4.48 2.38
N ARG A 46 -12.99 -5.56 1.97
CA ARG A 46 -12.54 -6.94 2.16
C ARG A 46 -12.69 -7.67 0.84
N HIS A 47 -11.60 -7.77 0.09
CA HIS A 47 -11.54 -8.45 -1.20
C HIS A 47 -10.13 -9.03 -1.37
N PRO A 48 -9.97 -10.23 -1.98
CA PRO A 48 -8.65 -10.84 -2.20
C PRO A 48 -7.63 -9.96 -2.97
N ASN A 49 -8.10 -8.90 -3.64
CA ASN A 49 -7.29 -8.04 -4.52
C ASN A 49 -7.17 -6.61 -4.04
N ILE A 50 -7.66 -6.34 -2.84
CA ILE A 50 -7.49 -5.05 -2.18
C ILE A 50 -6.66 -5.33 -0.95
N VAL A 51 -5.53 -4.64 -0.83
CA VAL A 51 -4.65 -4.75 0.33
C VAL A 51 -5.49 -4.58 1.61
N THR A 52 -5.40 -5.54 2.50
CA THR A 52 -6.21 -5.60 3.71
C THR A 52 -5.73 -4.56 4.72
N PHE A 53 -6.62 -3.65 5.07
CA PHE A 53 -6.42 -2.74 6.19
C PHE A 53 -6.54 -3.50 7.52
N LEU A 54 -5.55 -3.35 8.40
CA LEU A 54 -5.49 -4.02 9.69
C LEU A 54 -5.71 -3.07 10.88
N GLY A 55 -5.34 -1.81 10.72
CA GLY A 55 -5.53 -0.79 11.74
C GLY A 55 -4.78 0.50 11.44
N ALA A 56 -5.01 1.53 12.25
CA ALA A 56 -4.23 2.77 12.21
C ALA A 56 -4.17 3.41 13.60
N SER A 57 -3.08 4.12 13.87
CA SER A 57 -2.96 5.07 14.96
C SER A 57 -3.03 6.47 14.36
N ILE A 58 -4.11 7.20 14.68
CA ILE A 58 -4.36 8.55 14.12
C ILE A 58 -4.28 9.65 15.18
N SER A 59 -4.14 9.30 16.46
CA SER A 59 -4.07 10.25 17.57
C SER A 59 -2.65 10.69 17.91
N ALA A 60 -1.64 10.12 17.24
CA ALA A 60 -0.23 10.46 17.43
C ALA A 60 0.19 11.66 16.55
N GLU A 61 1.27 12.34 16.93
CA GLU A 61 1.88 13.43 16.14
C GLU A 61 2.23 13.01 14.70
N SER A 62 2.51 11.71 14.51
CA SER A 62 2.70 11.08 13.21
C SER A 62 1.73 9.89 13.08
N PRO A 63 0.71 9.97 12.21
CA PRO A 63 -0.20 8.86 12.01
C PRO A 63 0.50 7.64 11.42
N THR A 64 0.12 6.45 11.87
CA THR A 64 0.68 5.19 11.37
C THR A 64 -0.44 4.29 10.88
N ILE A 65 -0.26 3.65 9.72
CA ILE A 65 -1.21 2.70 9.15
C ILE A 65 -0.60 1.29 9.16
N LEU A 66 -1.39 0.30 9.55
CA LEU A 66 -1.07 -1.11 9.47
C LEU A 66 -1.92 -1.77 8.38
N CYS A 67 -1.26 -2.45 7.45
CA CYS A 67 -1.89 -3.30 6.45
C CYS A 67 -1.10 -4.60 6.26
N GLU A 68 -1.64 -5.55 5.51
CA GLU A 68 -0.89 -6.75 5.16
C GLU A 68 0.39 -6.42 4.39
N TYR A 69 1.43 -7.23 4.59
CA TYR A 69 2.68 -7.07 3.88
C TYR A 69 2.66 -7.82 2.54
N MET A 70 2.88 -7.08 1.45
CA MET A 70 2.95 -7.66 0.10
C MET A 70 4.38 -8.08 -0.24
N GLU A 71 4.67 -9.39 -0.17
CA GLU A 71 6.03 -9.92 -0.39
C GLU A 71 6.56 -9.72 -1.82
N GLY A 72 5.66 -9.56 -2.80
CA GLY A 72 6.01 -9.37 -4.21
C GLY A 72 6.59 -8.00 -4.57
N GLY A 73 6.60 -7.05 -3.63
CA GLY A 73 6.99 -5.67 -3.88
C GLY A 73 5.99 -4.92 -4.76
N SER A 74 6.40 -3.75 -5.25
CA SER A 74 5.55 -2.94 -6.14
C SER A 74 5.61 -3.44 -7.59
N MET A 75 4.55 -3.19 -8.37
CA MET A 75 4.57 -3.46 -9.81
C MET A 75 5.70 -2.70 -10.51
N GLU A 76 6.03 -1.50 -10.03
CA GLU A 76 7.16 -0.70 -10.53
C GLU A 76 8.49 -1.44 -10.37
N GLU A 77 8.77 -2.00 -9.19
CA GLU A 77 9.95 -2.82 -8.93
C GLU A 77 9.98 -4.07 -9.82
N VAL A 78 8.84 -4.76 -9.95
CA VAL A 78 8.73 -5.95 -10.82
C VAL A 78 9.04 -5.60 -12.27
N PHE A 79 8.51 -4.48 -12.78
CA PHE A 79 8.75 -4.06 -14.16
C PHE A 79 10.19 -3.59 -14.36
N ALA A 80 10.76 -2.88 -13.38
CA ALA A 80 12.17 -2.49 -13.41
C ALA A 80 13.10 -3.70 -13.47
N ARG A 81 12.84 -4.74 -12.65
CA ARG A 81 13.59 -6.01 -12.67
C ARG A 81 13.48 -6.69 -14.03
N LYS A 82 12.27 -6.77 -14.62
CA LYS A 82 12.07 -7.40 -15.94
C LYS A 82 12.76 -6.62 -17.06
N ARG A 83 12.76 -5.28 -17.00
CA ARG A 83 13.50 -4.42 -17.94
C ARG A 83 15.00 -4.69 -17.88
N GLN A 84 15.57 -4.76 -16.67
CA GLN A 84 16.99 -5.07 -16.48
C GLN A 84 17.36 -6.45 -17.04
N GLN A 85 16.55 -7.47 -16.74
CA GLN A 85 16.78 -8.84 -17.23
C GLN A 85 16.71 -8.95 -18.76
N ARG A 86 15.80 -8.20 -19.41
CA ARG A 86 15.61 -8.25 -20.87
C ARG A 86 16.46 -7.26 -21.67
N ARG A 87 17.14 -6.32 -21.00
CA ARG A 87 17.85 -5.18 -21.63
C ARG A 87 16.99 -4.41 -22.64
N ALA A 88 15.66 -4.39 -22.43
CA ALA A 88 14.67 -3.73 -23.28
C ALA A 88 13.45 -3.30 -22.44
N PRO A 89 12.67 -2.29 -22.88
CA PRO A 89 11.38 -1.96 -22.26
C PRO A 89 10.51 -3.22 -22.15
N TRP A 90 10.00 -3.49 -20.96
CA TRP A 90 9.10 -4.61 -20.73
C TRP A 90 7.68 -4.08 -20.64
N GLU A 91 6.87 -4.43 -21.63
CA GLU A 91 5.44 -4.22 -21.62
C GLU A 91 4.76 -5.59 -21.50
N PRO A 92 3.87 -5.81 -20.52
CA PRO A 92 3.08 -7.04 -20.48
C PRO A 92 2.21 -7.10 -21.74
N PRO A 93 2.16 -8.24 -22.45
CA PRO A 93 1.18 -8.44 -23.51
C PRO A 93 -0.23 -8.17 -22.97
N ARG A 94 -1.12 -7.59 -23.80
CA ARG A 94 -2.51 -7.30 -23.40
C ARG A 94 -3.24 -8.52 -22.82
N THR A 95 -2.94 -9.71 -23.33
CA THR A 95 -3.48 -10.97 -22.82
C THR A 95 -3.08 -11.26 -21.37
N MET A 96 -1.85 -10.89 -20.98
CA MET A 96 -1.37 -11.04 -19.61
C MET A 96 -2.01 -10.02 -18.66
N VAL A 97 -2.17 -8.77 -19.10
CA VAL A 97 -2.88 -7.75 -18.31
C VAL A 97 -4.34 -8.15 -18.10
N HIS A 98 -4.98 -8.67 -19.15
CA HIS A 98 -6.36 -9.15 -19.08
C HIS A 98 -6.49 -10.36 -18.13
N ALA A 99 -5.56 -11.33 -18.22
CA ALA A 99 -5.52 -12.45 -17.28
C ALA A 99 -5.38 -11.95 -15.84
N TRP A 100 -4.45 -11.03 -15.58
CA TRP A 100 -4.32 -10.43 -14.25
C TRP A 100 -5.62 -9.80 -13.80
N SER A 101 -6.33 -9.04 -14.63
CA SER A 101 -7.61 -8.43 -14.23
C SER A 101 -8.74 -9.43 -13.96
N LEU A 102 -8.68 -10.64 -14.51
CA LEU A 102 -9.65 -11.71 -14.27
C LEU A 102 -9.29 -12.58 -13.08
N ASP A 103 -8.00 -12.71 -12.79
CA ASP A 103 -7.47 -13.37 -11.60
C ASP A 103 -7.59 -12.49 -10.34
N LEU A 104 -8.08 -11.24 -10.50
CA LEU A 104 -8.56 -10.40 -9.40
C LEU A 104 -10.04 -10.71 -9.07
#